data_AF-D7FYX9-F1
#
_entry.id   AF-D7FYX9-F1
#
_cell.length_a   1.000
_cell.length_b   1.000
_cell.length_c   1.000
_cell.angle_alpha   90.00
_cell.angle_beta   90.00
_cell.angle_gamma   90.00
#
_symmetry.space_group_name_H-M   'P 1'
#
loop_
_entity.id
_entity.type
_entity.pdbx_description
1 polymer ?
#
loop_
_entity_poly.entity_id
_entity_poly.type
_entity_poly.pdbx_seq_one_letter_code
_entity_poly.pdbx_strand_id
1 'polypeptide(L)'
;MESFVSWCQEHEWIASKSLFLVTPGEGLDAKALELADTIQLDAGTMKYVLLLLAAYPLAAVFARLPNAAAKHLFSTFLGVWIMQFVFYGQWIHSFISSAATYLMVLTLPNRHMPHVVFAFVLGYICLSHIYRAYVDYMGWSLDFTGPQMVLTIKLSSFAYNVWDGRKWAEIEKDTGDKRKDRVLKARRDYAIRSMPNPLEFFGYIYCFSSILAGPAFEYKEYDNATSGKAYEKDGKPHPMPSNWAAALSKFGSGMLCLTLFQVGSGYFPLTGMRSSEVAGMPIPKRIMNAWITLFFVRMKYFFAWKTADGASVLGGFGFQGYGPDGQVVGWDGETLMEAKREASRGGGGVGAESEHHLQGLVDDFLQAMSNAAGCGLEGVSKLVAAGRRLFYGWLRCRHNKCGPTVYADSIHSFGFCGTMLVVPL
;
A
#
# COMPACT_ATOMS: atom_id res chain seq x y z
N MET A 1 31.29 -6.81 -4.89
CA MET A 1 30.17 -6.90 -3.92
C MET A 1 30.69 -6.60 -2.53
N GLU A 2 31.71 -7.31 -2.05
CA GLU A 2 32.41 -7.01 -0.78
C GLU A 2 32.85 -5.54 -0.66
N SER A 3 33.36 -4.93 -1.73
CA SER A 3 33.74 -3.50 -1.74
C SER A 3 32.56 -2.54 -1.48
N PHE A 4 31.35 -2.91 -1.92
CA PHE A 4 30.14 -2.12 -1.68
C PHE A 4 29.65 -2.30 -0.24
N VAL A 5 29.69 -3.54 0.27
CA VAL A 5 29.36 -3.85 1.67
C VAL A 5 30.31 -3.09 2.63
N SER A 6 31.63 -3.13 2.37
CA SER A 6 32.64 -2.38 3.12
C SER A 6 32.35 -0.88 3.09
N TRP A 7 32.04 -0.33 1.91
CA TRP A 7 31.69 1.08 1.77
C TRP A 7 30.45 1.46 2.59
N CYS A 8 29.39 0.63 2.59
CA CYS A 8 28.20 0.86 3.39
C CYS A 8 28.50 0.83 4.90
N GLN A 9 29.29 -0.14 5.36
CA GLN A 9 29.71 -0.25 6.76
C GLN A 9 30.59 0.94 7.19
N GLU A 10 31.51 1.36 6.33
CA GLU A 10 32.37 2.54 6.55
C GLU A 10 31.58 3.84 6.67
N HIS A 11 30.38 3.91 6.08
CA HIS A 11 29.51 5.09 6.09
C HIS A 11 28.30 4.96 7.03
N GLU A 12 28.25 3.92 7.87
CA GLU A 12 27.20 3.72 8.89
C GLU A 12 27.16 4.89 9.89
N TRP A 13 28.27 5.60 10.08
CA TRP A 13 28.32 6.82 10.89
C TRP A 13 27.36 7.92 10.40
N ILE A 14 27.00 7.95 9.10
CA ILE A 14 26.01 8.89 8.57
C ILE A 14 24.65 8.55 9.15
N ALA A 15 24.30 7.26 9.18
CA ALA A 15 23.05 6.78 9.76
C ALA A 15 23.00 7.08 11.27
N SER A 16 24.10 6.85 12.00
CA SER A 16 24.16 7.14 13.44
C SER A 16 24.12 8.63 13.76
N LYS A 17 24.72 9.50 12.94
CA LYS A 17 24.61 10.96 13.08
C LYS A 17 23.27 11.53 12.58
N SER A 18 22.57 10.81 11.71
CA SER A 18 21.23 11.16 11.25
C SER A 18 20.13 10.84 12.28
N LEU A 19 20.51 10.14 13.35
CA LEU A 19 19.67 9.79 14.48
C LEU A 19 19.48 11.01 15.41
N PHE A 20 18.91 12.11 14.90
CA PHE A 20 18.69 13.32 15.70
C PHE A 20 17.56 13.15 16.72
N LEU A 21 16.68 12.19 16.46
CA LEU A 21 15.64 11.69 17.36
C LEU A 21 16.06 10.32 17.89
N VAL A 22 17.09 10.29 18.73
CA VAL A 22 17.13 9.27 19.78
C VAL A 22 15.98 9.64 20.69
N THR A 23 14.90 8.87 20.74
CA THR A 23 13.99 8.97 21.88
C THR A 23 14.82 8.58 23.10
N PRO A 24 15.25 9.53 23.96
CA PRO A 24 16.07 9.19 25.11
C PRO A 24 15.24 8.29 26.04
N GLY A 25 15.92 7.47 26.85
CA GLY A 25 15.35 6.40 27.68
C GLY A 25 14.02 6.69 28.40
N GLU A 26 13.30 5.61 28.70
CA GLU A 26 11.96 5.55 29.33
C GLU A 26 10.78 6.10 28.47
N GLY A 27 11.00 6.39 27.18
CA GLY A 27 9.98 6.91 26.26
C GLY A 27 9.10 5.87 25.54
N LEU A 28 8.39 6.32 24.50
CA LEU A 28 7.51 5.50 23.63
C LEU A 28 8.20 4.25 23.06
N ASP A 29 9.52 4.29 22.86
CA ASP A 29 10.31 3.15 22.37
C ASP A 29 10.37 2.02 23.41
N ALA A 30 10.65 2.35 24.68
CA ALA A 30 10.67 1.40 25.78
C ALA A 30 9.28 0.76 26.01
N LYS A 31 8.21 1.56 25.89
CA LYS A 31 6.83 1.06 25.98
C LYS A 31 6.45 0.18 24.80
N ALA A 32 6.91 0.51 23.59
CA ALA A 32 6.71 -0.33 22.42
C ALA A 32 7.45 -1.67 22.56
N LEU A 33 8.65 -1.66 23.14
CA LEU A 33 9.42 -2.87 23.48
C LEU A 33 8.70 -3.73 24.52
N GLU A 34 8.25 -3.15 25.63
CA GLU A 34 7.49 -3.87 26.68
C GLU A 34 6.22 -4.54 26.12
N LEU A 35 5.49 -3.81 25.28
CA LEU A 35 4.31 -4.34 24.61
C LEU A 35 4.65 -5.44 23.60
N ALA A 36 5.76 -5.28 22.86
CA ALA A 36 6.26 -6.26 21.92
C ALA A 36 6.64 -7.57 22.64
N ASP A 37 7.33 -7.48 23.78
CA ASP A 37 7.70 -8.64 24.61
C ASP A 37 6.46 -9.36 25.16
N THR A 38 5.43 -8.61 25.57
CA THR A 38 4.17 -9.16 26.08
C THR A 38 3.41 -9.94 25.00
N ILE A 39 3.41 -9.44 23.76
CA ILE A 39 2.69 -10.01 22.62
C ILE A 39 3.56 -11.01 21.82
N GLN A 40 4.84 -11.18 22.21
CA GLN A 40 5.85 -11.98 21.51
C GLN A 40 6.01 -11.57 20.03
N LEU A 41 6.05 -10.25 19.78
CA LEU A 41 6.24 -9.67 18.47
C LEU A 41 7.62 -8.99 18.38
N ASP A 42 8.18 -8.90 17.19
CA ASP A 42 9.36 -8.06 16.95
C ASP A 42 9.04 -6.57 17.24
N ALA A 43 9.99 -5.87 17.85
CA ALA A 43 9.83 -4.49 18.28
C ALA A 43 9.56 -3.53 17.11
N GLY A 44 10.24 -3.71 15.97
CA GLY A 44 10.01 -2.90 14.77
C GLY A 44 8.59 -3.10 14.23
N THR A 45 8.13 -4.35 14.21
CA THR A 45 6.76 -4.70 13.81
C THR A 45 5.72 -4.09 14.75
N MET A 46 5.96 -4.09 16.06
CA MET A 46 5.05 -3.48 17.04
C MET A 46 4.90 -1.97 16.80
N LYS A 47 6.03 -1.25 16.64
CA LYS A 47 6.02 0.18 16.31
C LYS A 47 5.25 0.47 15.02
N TYR A 48 5.47 -0.36 14.01
CA TYR A 48 4.81 -0.26 12.72
C TYR A 48 3.28 -0.38 12.85
N VAL A 49 2.79 -1.37 13.60
CA VAL A 49 1.36 -1.56 13.89
C VAL A 49 0.78 -0.39 14.66
N LEU A 50 1.46 0.06 15.72
CA LEU A 50 1.01 1.21 16.53
C LEU A 50 0.86 2.48 15.69
N LEU A 51 1.81 2.75 14.79
CA LEU A 51 1.76 3.92 13.92
C LEU A 51 0.70 3.81 12.83
N LEU A 52 0.43 2.61 12.31
CA LEU A 52 -0.71 2.40 11.40
C LEU A 52 -2.04 2.71 12.08
N LEU A 53 -2.21 2.32 13.34
CA LEU A 53 -3.40 2.65 14.11
C LEU A 53 -3.45 4.15 14.45
N ALA A 54 -2.31 4.73 14.84
CA ALA A 54 -2.18 6.17 15.12
C ALA A 54 -2.41 7.05 13.88
N ALA A 55 -2.26 6.50 12.66
CA ALA A 55 -2.54 7.23 11.43
C ALA A 55 -3.98 7.75 11.36
N TYR A 56 -4.96 7.11 12.02
CA TYR A 56 -6.35 7.57 12.05
C TYR A 56 -6.55 8.89 12.81
N PRO A 57 -6.18 9.01 14.10
CA PRO A 57 -6.28 10.28 14.80
C PRO A 57 -5.38 11.35 14.14
N LEU A 58 -4.20 10.98 13.63
CA LEU A 58 -3.32 11.89 12.89
C LEU A 58 -3.97 12.40 11.60
N ALA A 59 -4.69 11.54 10.87
CA ALA A 59 -5.46 11.91 9.69
C ALA A 59 -6.60 12.87 10.02
N ALA A 60 -7.29 12.65 11.15
CA ALA A 60 -8.32 13.57 11.60
C ALA A 60 -7.73 14.96 11.95
N VAL A 61 -6.52 15.03 12.52
CA VAL A 61 -5.80 16.30 12.74
C VAL A 61 -5.42 16.94 11.41
N PHE A 62 -4.85 16.16 10.50
CA PHE A 62 -4.43 16.61 9.16
C PHE A 62 -5.59 17.22 8.35
N ALA A 63 -6.76 16.59 8.39
CA ALA A 63 -7.96 17.07 7.72
C ALA A 63 -8.45 18.45 8.21
N ARG A 64 -8.12 18.82 9.46
CA ARG A 64 -8.49 20.11 10.07
C ARG A 64 -7.47 21.23 9.83
N LEU A 65 -6.32 20.91 9.24
CA LEU A 65 -5.31 21.93 8.95
C LEU A 65 -5.83 22.91 7.89
N PRO A 66 -5.76 24.23 8.14
CA PRO A 66 -6.41 25.23 7.31
C PRO A 66 -5.68 25.46 5.98
N ASN A 67 -4.35 25.33 5.96
CA ASN A 67 -3.51 25.76 4.86
C ASN A 67 -2.79 24.57 4.22
N ALA A 68 -2.60 24.61 2.89
CA ALA A 68 -1.83 23.60 2.17
C ALA A 68 -0.38 23.49 2.68
N ALA A 69 0.27 24.63 2.95
CA ALA A 69 1.62 24.64 3.54
C ALA A 69 1.68 23.93 4.91
N ALA A 70 0.67 24.11 5.75
CA ALA A 70 0.60 23.40 7.04
C ALA A 70 0.44 21.89 6.84
N LYS A 71 -0.36 21.47 5.85
CA LYS A 71 -0.48 20.06 5.47
C LYS A 71 0.84 19.49 4.95
N HIS A 72 1.57 20.20 4.09
CA HIS A 72 2.87 19.75 3.59
C HIS A 72 3.92 19.64 4.70
N LEU A 73 3.98 20.63 5.61
CA LEU A 73 4.87 20.58 6.78
C LEU A 73 4.49 19.42 7.69
N PHE A 74 3.19 19.25 7.98
CA PHE A 74 2.70 18.14 8.78
C PHE A 74 3.08 16.79 8.16
N SER A 75 2.80 16.58 6.87
CA SER A 75 3.19 15.36 6.16
C SER A 75 4.70 15.14 6.23
N THR A 76 5.51 16.15 5.91
CA THR A 76 6.97 16.02 5.87
C THR A 76 7.56 15.67 7.23
N PHE A 77 7.27 16.47 8.25
CA PHE A 77 7.86 16.27 9.58
C PHE A 77 7.35 15.00 10.25
N LEU A 78 6.04 14.73 10.17
CA LEU A 78 5.47 13.53 10.75
C LEU A 78 5.93 12.27 10.03
N GLY A 79 6.01 12.28 8.70
CA GLY A 79 6.48 11.14 7.93
C GLY A 79 7.96 10.83 8.15
N VAL A 80 8.82 11.86 8.21
CA VAL A 80 10.23 11.69 8.60
C VAL A 80 10.34 11.15 10.02
N TRP A 81 9.54 11.68 10.96
CA TRP A 81 9.50 11.19 12.34
C TRP A 81 9.05 9.72 12.42
N ILE A 82 8.00 9.34 11.67
CA ILE A 82 7.53 7.95 11.56
C ILE A 82 8.64 7.04 11.03
N MET A 83 9.30 7.43 9.94
CA MET A 83 10.38 6.65 9.35
C MET A 83 11.57 6.49 10.30
N GLN A 84 11.94 7.57 10.98
CA GLN A 84 13.00 7.58 11.98
C GLN A 84 12.65 6.72 13.21
N PHE A 85 11.39 6.69 13.64
CA PHE A 85 10.95 5.91 14.80
C PHE A 85 10.90 4.40 14.52
N VAL A 86 10.46 4.01 13.33
CA VAL A 86 10.34 2.59 12.92
C VAL A 86 11.67 2.02 12.44
N PHE A 87 12.36 2.73 11.56
CA PHE A 87 13.53 2.22 10.84
C PHE A 87 14.86 2.80 11.32
N TYR A 88 14.84 3.61 12.39
CA TYR A 88 16.03 4.30 12.90
C TYR A 88 16.75 5.03 11.76
N GLY A 89 18.09 5.08 11.73
CA GLY A 89 18.87 5.79 10.72
C GLY A 89 18.67 5.33 9.26
N GLN A 90 17.97 4.22 9.02
CA GLN A 90 17.75 3.69 7.67
C GLN A 90 16.82 4.57 6.81
N TRP A 91 16.06 5.51 7.42
CA TRP A 91 15.24 6.46 6.67
C TRP A 91 16.07 7.32 5.71
N ILE A 92 17.38 7.48 5.93
CA ILE A 92 18.28 8.23 5.06
C ILE A 92 18.26 7.71 3.62
N HIS A 93 18.07 6.40 3.41
CA HIS A 93 17.96 5.80 2.09
C HIS A 93 16.74 6.33 1.30
N SER A 94 15.61 6.51 1.99
CA SER A 94 14.41 7.12 1.40
C SER A 94 14.64 8.59 1.06
N PHE A 95 15.40 9.31 1.90
CA PHE A 95 15.69 10.72 1.69
C PHE A 95 16.63 10.94 0.50
N ILE A 96 17.73 10.18 0.45
CA ILE A 96 18.72 10.26 -0.64
C ILE A 96 18.07 9.94 -1.98
N SER A 97 17.31 8.84 -2.06
CA SER A 97 16.64 8.44 -3.31
C SER A 97 15.61 9.47 -3.78
N SER A 98 14.87 10.09 -2.85
CA SER A 98 13.90 11.15 -3.16
C SER A 98 14.56 12.46 -3.57
N ALA A 99 15.59 12.90 -2.84
CA ALA A 99 16.35 14.12 -3.14
C ALA A 99 17.09 14.00 -4.49
N ALA A 100 17.74 12.86 -4.75
CA ALA A 100 18.39 12.56 -6.01
C ALA A 100 17.37 12.60 -7.16
N THR A 101 16.20 11.99 -7.00
CA THR A 101 15.13 12.04 -8.00
C THR A 101 14.69 13.48 -8.29
N TYR A 102 14.45 14.29 -7.26
CA TYR A 102 14.06 15.69 -7.43
C TYR A 102 15.13 16.49 -8.20
N LEU A 103 16.41 16.32 -7.85
CA LEU A 103 17.53 16.95 -8.54
C LEU A 103 17.66 16.48 -10.00
N MET A 104 17.50 15.18 -10.26
CA MET A 104 17.53 14.63 -11.61
C MET A 104 16.39 15.19 -12.48
N VAL A 105 15.18 15.32 -11.93
CA VAL A 105 14.04 15.92 -12.64
C VAL A 105 14.31 17.38 -13.00
N LEU A 106 15.01 18.13 -12.14
CA LEU A 106 15.36 19.54 -12.38
C LEU A 106 16.51 19.72 -13.39
N THR A 107 17.48 18.81 -13.41
CA THR A 107 18.73 18.97 -14.18
C THR A 107 18.76 18.22 -15.50
N LEU A 108 18.08 17.07 -15.61
CA LEU A 108 18.15 16.23 -16.80
C LEU A 108 17.26 16.73 -17.94
N PRO A 109 17.66 16.50 -19.20
CA PRO A 109 16.85 16.84 -20.36
C PRO A 109 15.59 15.96 -20.44
N ASN A 110 14.47 16.58 -20.85
CA ASN A 110 13.13 15.96 -20.88
C ASN A 110 13.09 14.61 -21.59
N ARG A 111 13.89 14.40 -22.63
CA ARG A 111 13.87 13.18 -23.44
C ARG A 111 14.27 11.93 -22.64
N HIS A 112 15.23 12.07 -21.72
CA HIS A 112 15.81 10.92 -21.01
C HIS A 112 15.46 10.91 -19.53
N MET A 113 15.07 12.06 -18.97
CA MET A 113 14.79 12.25 -17.55
C MET A 113 13.97 11.12 -16.90
N PRO A 114 12.76 10.75 -17.36
CA PRO A 114 11.95 9.75 -16.66
C PRO A 114 12.56 8.33 -16.72
N HIS A 115 13.25 8.00 -17.81
CA HIS A 115 13.91 6.70 -17.97
C HIS A 115 15.15 6.58 -17.08
N VAL A 116 15.93 7.66 -16.97
CA VAL A 116 17.12 7.68 -16.10
C VAL A 116 16.69 7.65 -14.63
N VAL A 117 15.65 8.41 -14.24
CA VAL A 117 15.08 8.34 -12.88
C VAL A 117 14.59 6.92 -12.59
N PHE A 118 13.81 6.32 -13.48
CA PHE A 118 13.31 4.95 -13.32
C PHE A 118 14.46 3.94 -13.13
N ALA A 119 15.49 4.00 -13.98
CA ALA A 119 16.65 3.13 -13.86
C ALA A 119 17.40 3.34 -12.54
N PHE A 120 17.52 4.58 -12.07
CA PHE A 120 18.13 4.91 -10.78
C PHE A 120 17.33 4.33 -9.61
N VAL A 121 16.03 4.62 -9.51
CA VAL A 121 15.22 4.19 -8.35
C VAL A 121 15.01 2.68 -8.33
N LEU A 122 14.81 2.05 -9.50
CA LEU A 122 14.71 0.59 -9.61
C LEU A 122 16.06 -0.07 -9.30
N GLY A 123 17.16 0.46 -9.84
CA GLY A 123 18.50 -0.04 -9.56
C GLY A 123 18.84 0.05 -8.07
N TYR A 124 18.47 1.16 -7.42
CA TYR A 124 18.66 1.37 -5.99
C TYR A 124 17.97 0.31 -5.14
N ILE A 125 16.69 0.04 -5.38
CA ILE A 125 15.96 -0.98 -4.61
C ILE A 125 16.42 -2.40 -4.95
N CYS A 126 16.77 -2.70 -6.21
CA CYS A 126 17.35 -3.99 -6.59
C CYS A 126 18.66 -4.26 -5.85
N LEU A 127 19.58 -3.29 -5.82
CA LEU A 127 20.84 -3.41 -5.08
C LEU A 127 20.60 -3.57 -3.58
N SER A 128 19.60 -2.88 -3.02
CA SER A 128 19.23 -3.02 -1.61
C SER A 128 18.72 -4.44 -1.29
N HIS A 129 17.89 -5.03 -2.16
CA HIS A 129 17.43 -6.41 -1.99
C HIS A 129 18.54 -7.44 -2.20
N ILE A 130 19.47 -7.21 -3.14
CA ILE A 130 20.66 -8.08 -3.32
C ILE A 130 21.54 -8.02 -2.07
N TYR A 131 21.78 -6.81 -1.53
CA TYR A 131 22.51 -6.62 -0.29
C TYR A 131 21.84 -7.38 0.85
N ARG A 132 20.52 -7.22 1.03
CA ARG A 132 19.76 -7.94 2.05
C ARG A 132 19.84 -9.46 1.89
N ALA A 133 19.74 -9.98 0.66
CA ALA A 133 19.89 -11.41 0.39
C ALA A 133 21.28 -11.94 0.78
N TYR A 134 22.31 -11.08 0.73
CA TYR A 134 23.67 -11.42 1.15
C TYR A 134 23.86 -11.34 2.67
N VAL A 135 23.37 -10.28 3.33
CA VAL A 135 23.62 -10.07 4.79
C VAL A 135 22.60 -10.74 5.71
N ASP A 136 21.36 -10.94 5.26
CA ASP A 136 20.25 -11.48 6.05
C ASP A 136 19.47 -12.53 5.22
N TYR A 137 20.18 -13.59 4.83
CA TYR A 137 19.61 -14.66 4.01
C TYR A 137 18.46 -15.37 4.75
N MET A 138 17.28 -15.38 4.13
CA MET A 138 16.00 -15.88 4.71
C MET A 138 15.49 -15.11 5.94
N GLY A 139 16.04 -13.92 6.22
CA GLY A 139 15.59 -13.08 7.30
C GLY A 139 14.26 -12.38 7.04
N TRP A 140 13.40 -12.37 8.05
CA TRP A 140 12.08 -11.73 8.04
C TRP A 140 12.05 -10.40 8.82
N SER A 141 13.21 -9.77 8.96
CA SER A 141 13.38 -8.47 9.63
C SER A 141 12.66 -7.35 8.86
N LEU A 142 12.09 -6.40 9.60
CA LEU A 142 11.49 -5.18 9.05
C LEU A 142 12.60 -4.17 8.76
N ASP A 143 12.69 -3.68 7.52
CA ASP A 143 13.73 -2.76 7.08
C ASP A 143 13.19 -1.67 6.14
N PHE A 144 14.05 -0.71 5.79
CA PHE A 144 13.68 0.40 4.91
C PHE A 144 13.27 -0.04 3.49
N THR A 145 13.63 -1.27 3.07
CA THR A 145 13.30 -1.75 1.73
C THR A 145 11.79 -1.90 1.53
N GLY A 146 11.03 -2.15 2.61
CA GLY A 146 9.56 -2.14 2.61
C GLY A 146 8.97 -0.82 2.09
N PRO A 147 9.13 0.29 2.82
CA PRO A 147 8.74 1.62 2.34
C PRO A 147 9.38 2.02 1.00
N GLN A 148 10.63 1.61 0.76
CA GLN A 148 11.34 1.91 -0.48
C GLN A 148 10.62 1.34 -1.71
N MET A 149 9.92 0.21 -1.61
CA MET A 149 9.12 -0.34 -2.72
C MET A 149 8.02 0.64 -3.14
N VAL A 150 7.23 1.14 -2.19
CA VAL A 150 6.18 2.13 -2.45
C VAL A 150 6.79 3.42 -2.99
N LEU A 151 7.91 3.85 -2.39
CA LEU A 151 8.61 5.05 -2.81
C LEU A 151 9.14 4.95 -4.25
N THR A 152 9.62 3.78 -4.67
CA THR A 152 10.10 3.53 -6.04
C THR A 152 8.99 3.77 -7.06
N ILE A 153 7.75 3.35 -6.74
CA ILE A 153 6.57 3.62 -7.57
C ILE A 153 6.30 5.12 -7.63
N LYS A 154 6.20 5.79 -6.47
CA LYS A 154 5.91 7.23 -6.37
C LYS A 154 6.94 8.08 -7.12
N LEU A 155 8.24 7.80 -6.96
CA LEU A 155 9.32 8.54 -7.60
C LEU A 155 9.36 8.31 -9.12
N SER A 156 9.12 7.07 -9.56
CA SER A 156 9.03 6.75 -10.99
C SER A 156 7.83 7.44 -11.64
N SER A 157 6.64 7.32 -11.05
CA SER A 157 5.43 7.98 -11.53
C SER A 157 5.59 9.50 -11.55
N PHE A 158 6.16 10.09 -10.49
CA PHE A 158 6.44 11.53 -10.45
C PHE A 158 7.25 12.01 -11.66
N ALA A 159 8.31 11.28 -12.03
CA ALA A 159 9.13 11.64 -13.18
C ALA A 159 8.36 11.56 -14.51
N TYR A 160 7.53 10.53 -14.70
CA TYR A 160 6.67 10.42 -15.88
C TYR A 160 5.57 11.50 -15.90
N ASN A 161 4.98 11.83 -14.75
CA ASN A 161 3.98 12.89 -14.64
C ASN A 161 4.55 14.28 -14.96
N VAL A 162 5.79 14.55 -14.56
CA VAL A 162 6.50 15.78 -14.96
C VAL A 162 6.80 15.76 -16.46
N TRP A 163 7.21 14.62 -17.01
CA TRP A 163 7.43 14.48 -18.45
C TRP A 163 6.16 14.77 -19.26
N ASP A 164 5.02 14.27 -18.79
CA ASP A 164 3.70 14.51 -19.37
C ASP A 164 3.29 15.98 -19.28
N GLY A 165 3.52 16.62 -18.13
CA GLY A 165 3.26 18.04 -17.96
C GLY A 165 4.10 18.94 -18.87
N ARG A 166 5.38 18.59 -19.10
CA ARG A 166 6.25 19.29 -20.05
C ARG A 166 5.83 19.09 -21.52
N LYS A 167 5.08 18.03 -21.82
CA LYS A 167 4.52 17.71 -23.14
C LYS A 167 3.01 17.97 -23.23
N TRP A 168 2.45 18.79 -22.33
CA TRP A 168 1.01 19.01 -22.24
C TRP A 168 0.36 19.40 -23.59
N ALA A 169 0.98 20.33 -24.32
CA ALA A 169 0.46 20.80 -25.61
C ALA A 169 0.39 19.71 -26.69
N GLU A 170 1.24 18.69 -26.62
CA GLU A 170 1.20 17.52 -27.50
C GLU A 170 0.06 16.57 -27.09
N ILE A 171 -0.09 16.33 -25.78
CA ILE A 171 -1.11 15.43 -25.20
C ILE A 171 -2.53 15.97 -25.41
N GLU A 172 -2.71 17.28 -25.34
CA GLU A 172 -4.02 17.93 -25.53
C GLU A 172 -4.50 17.83 -26.98
N LYS A 173 -3.57 17.91 -27.94
CA LYS A 173 -3.87 17.79 -29.38
C LYS A 173 -4.08 16.35 -29.84
N ASP A 174 -3.51 15.37 -29.13
CA ASP A 174 -3.67 13.95 -29.45
C ASP A 174 -5.04 13.44 -28.97
N THR A 175 -6.06 13.54 -29.83
CA THR A 175 -7.45 13.09 -29.55
C THR A 175 -8.03 12.17 -30.63
N GLY A 176 -7.22 11.76 -31.61
CA GLY A 176 -7.70 11.06 -32.79
C GLY A 176 -7.86 9.53 -32.65
N ASP A 177 -7.20 8.90 -31.68
CA ASP A 177 -7.12 7.43 -31.57
C ASP A 177 -7.83 6.90 -30.32
N LYS A 178 -9.02 6.31 -30.53
CA LYS A 178 -9.83 5.68 -29.47
C LYS A 178 -9.09 4.59 -28.69
N ARG A 179 -8.05 3.97 -29.28
CA ARG A 179 -7.22 2.97 -28.59
C ARG A 179 -6.34 3.60 -27.51
N LYS A 180 -6.01 4.89 -27.64
CA LYS A 180 -5.15 5.64 -26.73
C LYS A 180 -5.92 6.49 -25.73
N ASP A 181 -7.22 6.72 -25.92
CA ASP A 181 -8.06 7.57 -25.07
C ASP A 181 -7.90 7.25 -23.57
N ARG A 182 -7.82 5.97 -23.20
CA ARG A 182 -7.61 5.54 -21.82
C ARG A 182 -6.30 6.07 -21.23
N VAL A 183 -5.21 5.88 -21.97
CA VAL A 183 -3.86 6.30 -21.55
C VAL A 183 -3.75 7.82 -21.57
N LEU A 184 -4.24 8.47 -22.63
CA LEU A 184 -4.24 9.91 -22.76
C LEU A 184 -5.04 10.59 -21.64
N LYS A 185 -6.17 10.01 -21.21
CA LYS A 185 -6.92 10.50 -20.05
C LYS A 185 -6.09 10.42 -18.77
N ALA A 186 -5.48 9.29 -18.45
CA ALA A 186 -4.65 9.15 -17.25
C ALA A 186 -3.47 10.13 -17.25
N ARG A 187 -2.78 10.27 -18.40
CA ARG A 187 -1.71 11.27 -18.57
C ARG A 187 -2.22 12.68 -18.36
N ARG A 188 -3.45 13.00 -18.77
CA ARG A 188 -4.06 14.31 -18.55
C ARG A 188 -4.39 14.57 -17.09
N ASP A 189 -4.95 13.56 -16.41
CA ASP A 189 -5.40 13.65 -15.02
C ASP A 189 -4.20 13.83 -14.06
N TYR A 190 -3.04 13.23 -14.37
CA TYR A 190 -1.86 13.22 -13.49
C TYR A 190 -0.69 14.11 -13.93
N ALA A 191 -0.80 14.79 -15.09
CA ALA A 191 0.26 15.67 -15.59
C ALA A 191 0.63 16.80 -14.62
N ILE A 192 1.92 16.93 -14.33
CA ILE A 192 2.48 17.98 -13.47
C ILE A 192 2.96 19.14 -14.34
N ARG A 193 2.08 20.13 -14.53
CA ARG A 193 2.34 21.29 -15.40
C ARG A 193 3.31 22.31 -14.81
N SER A 194 3.36 22.41 -13.48
CA SER A 194 4.26 23.28 -12.74
C SER A 194 5.07 22.45 -11.76
N MET A 195 6.39 22.66 -11.73
CA MET A 195 7.24 21.93 -10.79
C MET A 195 6.86 22.28 -9.35
N PRO A 196 6.63 21.27 -8.50
CA PRO A 196 6.37 21.53 -7.09
C PRO A 196 7.63 22.01 -6.40
N ASN A 197 7.46 22.86 -5.39
CA ASN A 197 8.58 23.25 -4.54
C ASN A 197 9.04 22.06 -3.67
N PRO A 198 10.23 22.11 -3.05
CA PRO A 198 10.73 21.00 -2.25
C PRO A 198 9.79 20.59 -1.10
N LEU A 199 9.09 21.54 -0.48
CA LEU A 199 8.16 21.24 0.63
C LEU A 199 6.94 20.44 0.16
N GLU A 200 6.36 20.81 -0.98
CA GLU A 200 5.28 20.06 -1.62
C GLU A 200 5.71 18.66 -2.04
N PHE A 201 6.89 18.54 -2.64
CA PHE A 201 7.46 17.26 -3.06
C PHE A 201 7.72 16.34 -1.86
N PHE A 202 8.43 16.82 -0.84
CA PHE A 202 8.71 16.00 0.35
C PHE A 202 7.45 15.74 1.18
N GLY A 203 6.48 16.64 1.19
CA GLY A 203 5.16 16.40 1.78
C GLY A 203 4.42 15.25 1.11
N TYR A 204 4.49 15.17 -0.23
CA TYR A 204 3.95 14.04 -0.98
C TYR A 204 4.68 12.74 -0.66
N ILE A 205 6.01 12.76 -0.73
CA ILE A 205 6.84 11.58 -0.48
C ILE A 205 6.59 11.01 0.91
N TYR A 206 6.68 11.85 1.94
CA TYR A 206 6.54 11.48 3.34
C TYR A 206 5.10 11.60 3.86
N CYS A 207 4.09 11.52 3.00
CA CYS A 207 2.70 11.53 3.45
C CYS A 207 2.45 10.39 4.46
N PHE A 208 2.17 10.77 5.72
CA PHE A 208 2.11 9.86 6.88
C PHE A 208 1.16 8.68 6.71
N SER A 209 0.10 8.82 5.91
CA SER A 209 -0.90 7.76 5.68
C SER A 209 -0.45 6.69 4.68
N SER A 210 0.59 6.94 3.87
CA SER A 210 1.07 6.03 2.82
C SER A 210 2.54 5.63 2.93
N ILE A 211 3.29 6.25 3.85
CA ILE A 211 4.74 6.07 3.94
C ILE A 211 5.14 4.68 4.46
N LEU A 212 4.36 4.12 5.40
CA LEU A 212 4.65 2.81 6.00
C LEU A 212 4.05 1.66 5.18
N ALA A 213 2.76 1.79 4.88
CA ALA A 213 1.98 0.92 4.01
C ALA A 213 0.91 1.79 3.36
N GLY A 214 0.35 1.30 2.26
CA GLY A 214 -0.76 1.94 1.58
C GLY A 214 -0.58 1.89 0.07
N PRO A 215 -1.65 2.18 -0.68
CA PRO A 215 -1.55 2.40 -2.11
C PRO A 215 -0.53 3.51 -2.40
N ALA A 216 0.25 3.30 -3.47
CA ALA A 216 0.97 4.40 -4.07
C ALA A 216 -0.06 5.24 -4.84
N PHE A 217 -0.08 6.54 -4.60
CA PHE A 217 -0.93 7.49 -5.31
C PHE A 217 -0.12 8.55 -6.00
N GLU A 218 -0.74 9.22 -6.96
CA GLU A 218 -0.08 10.20 -7.80
C GLU A 218 0.07 11.55 -7.11
N TYR A 219 1.16 12.27 -7.42
CA TYR A 219 1.41 13.60 -6.84
C TYR A 219 0.22 14.56 -7.05
N LYS A 220 -0.49 14.43 -8.17
CA LYS A 220 -1.63 15.32 -8.45
C LYS A 220 -2.81 15.08 -7.50
N GLU A 221 -3.01 13.85 -7.06
CA GLU A 221 -4.04 13.52 -6.07
C GLU A 221 -3.67 14.08 -4.69
N TYR A 222 -2.37 13.99 -4.34
CA TYR A 222 -1.82 14.64 -3.15
C TYR A 222 -2.09 16.15 -3.17
N ASP A 223 -1.60 16.83 -4.22
CA ASP A 223 -1.72 18.28 -4.42
C ASP A 223 -3.18 18.75 -4.36
N ASN A 224 -4.08 18.05 -5.05
CA ASN A 224 -5.49 18.39 -5.08
C ASN A 224 -6.16 18.22 -3.69
N ALA A 225 -5.83 17.17 -2.94
CA ALA A 225 -6.38 16.96 -1.60
C ALA A 225 -5.82 17.95 -0.56
N THR A 226 -4.52 18.28 -0.63
CA THR A 226 -3.91 19.24 0.28
C THR A 226 -4.34 20.68 0.01
N SER A 227 -4.50 21.04 -1.26
CA SER A 227 -4.98 22.37 -1.67
C SER A 227 -6.49 22.54 -1.57
N GLY A 228 -7.25 21.45 -1.39
CA GLY A 228 -8.72 21.47 -1.35
C GLY A 228 -9.39 21.45 -2.73
N LYS A 229 -8.61 21.52 -3.82
CA LYS A 229 -9.10 21.42 -5.22
C LYS A 229 -9.85 20.12 -5.49
N ALA A 230 -9.50 19.04 -4.77
CA ALA A 230 -10.19 17.76 -4.90
C ALA A 230 -11.70 17.87 -4.61
N TYR A 231 -12.11 18.80 -3.76
CA TYR A 231 -13.51 18.94 -3.35
C TYR A 231 -14.23 20.09 -4.07
N GLU A 232 -13.59 20.80 -5.00
CA GLU A 232 -14.23 21.92 -5.69
C GLU A 232 -15.53 21.47 -6.39
N LYS A 233 -16.55 22.32 -6.27
CA LYS A 233 -17.86 22.13 -6.91
C LYS A 233 -18.20 23.41 -7.66
N ASP A 234 -18.54 23.28 -8.95
CA ASP A 234 -18.88 24.40 -9.83
C ASP A 234 -17.80 25.51 -9.87
N GLY A 235 -16.52 25.12 -9.78
CA GLY A 235 -15.37 26.03 -9.76
C GLY A 235 -15.21 26.84 -8.47
N LYS A 236 -15.94 26.48 -7.40
CA LYS A 236 -15.84 27.10 -6.08
C LYS A 236 -15.27 26.13 -5.05
N PRO A 237 -14.45 26.61 -4.09
CA PRO A 237 -14.02 25.81 -2.96
C PRO A 237 -15.23 25.28 -2.18
N HIS A 238 -15.27 23.98 -1.95
CA HIS A 238 -16.28 23.33 -1.12
C HIS A 238 -15.59 22.64 0.07
N PRO A 239 -16.20 22.64 1.26
CA PRO A 239 -15.66 21.88 2.38
C PRO A 239 -15.59 20.38 2.05
N MET A 240 -14.59 19.71 2.61
CA MET A 240 -14.42 18.26 2.47
C MET A 240 -15.70 17.54 2.93
N PRO A 241 -16.31 16.69 2.09
CA PRO A 241 -17.48 15.92 2.50
C PRO A 241 -17.15 14.92 3.63
N SER A 242 -18.18 14.43 4.32
CA SER A 242 -17.98 13.43 5.37
C SER A 242 -17.39 12.13 4.81
N ASN A 243 -16.27 11.71 5.37
CA ASN A 243 -15.48 10.54 4.97
C ASN A 243 -15.36 9.48 6.09
N TRP A 244 -15.90 9.76 7.28
CA TRP A 244 -15.77 8.92 8.47
C TRP A 244 -16.30 7.50 8.28
N ALA A 245 -17.49 7.36 7.68
CA ALA A 245 -18.08 6.04 7.46
C ALA A 245 -17.20 5.14 6.57
N ALA A 246 -16.66 5.71 5.49
CA ALA A 246 -15.77 5.00 4.58
C ALA A 246 -14.43 4.65 5.23
N ALA A 247 -13.85 5.58 6.00
CA ALA A 247 -12.61 5.36 6.75
C ALA A 247 -12.77 4.27 7.83
N LEU A 248 -13.88 4.30 8.58
CA LEU A 248 -14.14 3.37 9.68
C LEU A 248 -14.52 1.97 9.17
N SER A 249 -15.21 1.88 8.03
CA SER A 249 -15.44 0.59 7.35
C SER A 249 -14.13 -0.08 6.92
N LYS A 250 -13.18 0.70 6.38
CA LYS A 250 -11.82 0.23 6.05
C LYS A 250 -11.04 -0.16 7.31
N PHE A 251 -11.18 0.60 8.40
CA PHE A 251 -10.61 0.26 9.71
C PHE A 251 -11.12 -1.11 10.20
N GLY A 252 -12.44 -1.32 10.18
CA GLY A 252 -13.06 -2.58 10.57
C GLY A 252 -12.58 -3.75 9.71
N SER A 253 -12.46 -3.55 8.39
CA SER A 253 -11.88 -4.55 7.47
C SER A 253 -10.43 -4.88 7.82
N GLY A 254 -9.63 -3.86 8.17
CA GLY A 254 -8.27 -4.04 8.65
C GLY A 254 -8.22 -4.86 9.95
N MET A 255 -9.02 -4.51 10.96
CA MET A 255 -9.06 -5.21 12.25
C MET A 255 -9.53 -6.66 12.10
N LEU A 256 -10.46 -6.92 11.18
CA LEU A 256 -10.87 -8.28 10.82
C LEU A 256 -9.68 -9.07 10.27
N CYS A 257 -8.92 -8.50 9.33
CA CYS A 257 -7.72 -9.14 8.78
C CYS A 257 -6.66 -9.40 9.87
N LEU A 258 -6.45 -8.47 10.79
CA LEU A 258 -5.52 -8.66 11.91
C LEU A 258 -5.95 -9.82 12.81
N THR A 259 -7.24 -9.87 13.16
CA THR A 259 -7.82 -10.97 13.96
C THR A 259 -7.66 -12.32 13.24
N LEU A 260 -7.97 -12.38 11.94
CA LEU A 260 -7.80 -13.58 11.13
C LEU A 260 -6.34 -14.03 11.06
N PHE A 261 -5.39 -13.08 10.93
CA PHE A 261 -3.97 -13.37 10.96
C PHE A 261 -3.55 -13.98 12.30
N GLN A 262 -3.92 -13.32 13.42
CA GLN A 262 -3.48 -13.72 14.75
C GLN A 262 -4.04 -15.10 15.14
N VAL A 263 -5.35 -15.30 14.95
CA VAL A 263 -6.02 -16.57 15.28
C VAL A 263 -5.56 -17.66 14.31
N GLY A 264 -5.57 -17.37 13.01
CA GLY A 264 -5.26 -18.35 11.97
C GLY A 264 -3.81 -18.81 11.98
N SER A 265 -2.86 -17.91 12.23
CA SER A 265 -1.44 -18.26 12.33
C SER A 265 -1.11 -19.04 13.60
N GLY A 266 -1.93 -18.92 14.65
CA GLY A 266 -1.84 -19.76 15.84
C GLY A 266 -2.20 -21.22 15.56
N TYR A 267 -3.21 -21.47 14.71
CA TYR A 267 -3.62 -22.83 14.32
C TYR A 267 -2.80 -23.41 13.16
N PHE A 268 -2.39 -22.56 12.22
CA PHE A 268 -1.64 -22.92 11.02
C PHE A 268 -0.34 -22.12 10.96
N PRO A 269 0.66 -22.42 11.82
CA PRO A 269 1.92 -21.70 11.85
C PRO A 269 2.73 -22.01 10.59
N LEU A 270 3.37 -20.97 10.03
CA LEU A 270 4.20 -21.11 8.83
C LEU A 270 5.34 -22.12 9.03
N THR A 271 5.94 -22.15 10.22
CA THR A 271 7.00 -23.09 10.61
C THR A 271 6.52 -24.54 10.60
N GLY A 272 5.24 -24.76 10.92
CA GLY A 272 4.60 -26.07 10.90
C GLY A 272 4.53 -26.70 9.50
N MET A 273 4.68 -25.93 8.41
CA MET A 273 4.68 -26.50 7.06
C MET A 273 5.89 -27.41 6.78
N ARG A 274 6.99 -27.23 7.51
CA ARG A 274 8.20 -28.06 7.41
C ARG A 274 8.20 -29.24 8.40
N SER A 275 7.13 -29.40 9.17
CA SER A 275 7.07 -30.44 10.20
C SER A 275 6.96 -31.84 9.61
N SER A 276 7.43 -32.85 10.35
CA SER A 276 7.32 -34.27 9.98
C SER A 276 5.87 -34.70 9.76
N GLU A 277 4.94 -34.11 10.51
CA GLU A 277 3.51 -34.41 10.42
C GLU A 277 2.95 -33.98 9.07
N VAL A 278 3.31 -32.79 8.57
CA VAL A 278 2.90 -32.31 7.25
C VAL A 278 3.62 -33.08 6.15
N ALA A 279 4.90 -33.41 6.33
CA ALA A 279 5.66 -34.20 5.36
C ALA A 279 5.07 -35.60 5.13
N GLY A 280 4.52 -36.22 6.18
CA GLY A 280 3.87 -37.54 6.11
C GLY A 280 2.46 -37.54 5.50
N MET A 281 1.86 -36.37 5.23
CA MET A 281 0.53 -36.30 4.63
C MET A 281 0.55 -36.60 3.12
N PRO A 282 -0.54 -37.14 2.56
CA PRO A 282 -0.74 -37.20 1.11
C PRO A 282 -0.61 -35.80 0.47
N ILE A 283 -0.05 -35.74 -0.74
CA ILE A 283 0.21 -34.49 -1.48
C ILE A 283 -1.00 -33.53 -1.48
N PRO A 284 -2.27 -33.97 -1.71
CA PRO A 284 -3.41 -33.05 -1.68
C PRO A 284 -3.64 -32.37 -0.33
N LYS A 285 -3.40 -33.08 0.78
CA LYS A 285 -3.52 -32.52 2.13
C LYS A 285 -2.39 -31.54 2.42
N ARG A 286 -1.18 -31.80 1.91
CA ARG A 286 -0.04 -30.86 2.00
C ARG A 286 -0.33 -29.55 1.28
N ILE A 287 -0.86 -29.63 0.06
CA ILE A 287 -1.25 -28.45 -0.73
C ILE A 287 -2.35 -27.66 0.00
N MET A 288 -3.37 -28.34 0.53
CA MET A 288 -4.44 -27.68 1.30
C MET A 288 -3.90 -27.00 2.56
N ASN A 289 -3.04 -27.67 3.32
CA ASN A 289 -2.42 -27.10 4.51
C ASN A 289 -1.60 -25.86 4.18
N ALA A 290 -0.79 -25.92 3.12
CA ALA A 290 -0.03 -24.77 2.64
C ALA A 290 -0.95 -23.62 2.21
N TRP A 291 -2.04 -23.90 1.50
CA TRP A 291 -2.99 -22.88 1.07
C TRP A 291 -3.68 -22.18 2.24
N ILE A 292 -4.13 -22.92 3.25
CA ILE A 292 -4.75 -22.36 4.46
C ILE A 292 -3.73 -21.56 5.26
N THR A 293 -2.53 -22.09 5.45
CA THR A 293 -1.43 -21.41 6.16
C THR A 293 -1.11 -20.07 5.49
N LEU A 294 -0.89 -20.08 4.17
CA LEU A 294 -0.59 -18.87 3.40
C LEU A 294 -1.79 -17.90 3.37
N PHE A 295 -3.03 -18.40 3.39
CA PHE A 295 -4.23 -17.56 3.50
C PHE A 295 -4.25 -16.74 4.78
N PHE A 296 -3.86 -17.30 5.92
CA PHE A 296 -3.82 -16.56 7.17
C PHE A 296 -2.60 -15.64 7.24
N VAL A 297 -1.43 -16.12 6.82
CA VAL A 297 -0.20 -15.30 6.79
C VAL A 297 -0.38 -14.05 5.93
N ARG A 298 -1.09 -14.11 4.80
CA ARG A 298 -1.32 -12.93 3.96
C ARG A 298 -2.22 -11.87 4.60
N MET A 299 -3.05 -12.23 5.58
CA MET A 299 -4.00 -11.30 6.20
C MET A 299 -3.29 -10.13 6.89
N LYS A 300 -2.05 -10.31 7.37
CA LYS A 300 -1.23 -9.21 7.93
C LYS A 300 -0.97 -8.08 6.93
N TYR A 301 -0.80 -8.41 5.64
CA TYR A 301 -0.60 -7.41 4.58
C TYR A 301 -1.90 -6.69 4.28
N PHE A 302 -3.04 -7.39 4.29
CA PHE A 302 -4.35 -6.75 4.11
C PHE A 302 -4.73 -5.87 5.29
N PHE A 303 -4.37 -6.25 6.52
CA PHE A 303 -4.47 -5.36 7.68
C PHE A 303 -3.71 -4.05 7.43
N ALA A 304 -2.41 -4.15 7.11
CA ALA A 304 -1.57 -2.97 6.89
C ALA A 304 -2.14 -2.08 5.77
N TRP A 305 -2.50 -2.70 4.64
CA TRP A 305 -3.08 -2.00 3.48
C TRP A 305 -4.40 -1.32 3.81
N LYS A 306 -5.38 -2.04 4.38
CA LYS A 306 -6.72 -1.50 4.64
C LYS A 306 -6.71 -0.42 5.70
N THR A 307 -5.84 -0.54 6.70
CA THR A 307 -5.68 0.45 7.76
C THR A 307 -5.06 1.73 7.19
N ALA A 308 -3.99 1.62 6.38
CA ALA A 308 -3.40 2.77 5.70
C ALA A 308 -4.38 3.46 4.73
N ASP A 309 -5.08 2.66 3.90
CA ASP A 309 -6.07 3.15 2.95
C ASP A 309 -7.21 3.91 3.65
N GLY A 310 -7.70 3.40 4.78
CA GLY A 310 -8.71 4.09 5.58
C GLY A 310 -8.21 5.36 6.27
N ALA A 311 -6.95 5.39 6.72
CA ALA A 311 -6.32 6.61 7.23
C ALA A 311 -6.14 7.67 6.13
N SER A 312 -5.75 7.27 4.91
CA SER A 312 -5.71 8.17 3.74
C SER A 312 -7.10 8.74 3.43
N VAL A 313 -8.13 7.89 3.40
CA VAL A 313 -9.52 8.35 3.21
C VAL A 313 -9.92 9.37 4.28
N LEU A 314 -9.61 9.11 5.55
CA LEU A 314 -9.90 10.03 6.65
C LEU A 314 -9.14 11.36 6.53
N GLY A 315 -7.92 11.31 5.98
CA GLY A 315 -7.08 12.48 5.69
C GLY A 315 -7.57 13.30 4.50
N GLY A 316 -8.59 12.83 3.79
CA GLY A 316 -9.21 13.50 2.66
C GLY A 316 -8.77 13.01 1.28
N PHE A 317 -7.96 11.95 1.21
CA PHE A 317 -7.58 11.36 -0.07
C PHE A 317 -8.68 10.40 -0.59
N GLY A 318 -8.70 10.11 -1.89
CA GLY A 318 -9.65 9.13 -2.46
C GLY A 318 -11.09 9.61 -2.71
N PHE A 319 -11.31 10.92 -2.79
CA PHE A 319 -12.64 11.47 -3.12
C PHE A 319 -13.02 11.23 -4.59
N GLN A 320 -14.24 10.72 -4.84
CA GLN A 320 -14.72 10.38 -6.19
C GLN A 320 -15.31 11.53 -6.99
N GLY A 321 -15.49 12.70 -6.38
CA GLY A 321 -16.23 13.79 -6.98
C GLY A 321 -17.73 13.71 -6.69
N TYR A 322 -18.46 14.56 -7.39
CA TYR A 322 -19.90 14.69 -7.27
C TYR A 322 -20.59 14.01 -8.46
N GLY A 323 -21.71 13.33 -8.19
CA GLY A 323 -22.57 12.74 -9.20
C GLY A 323 -23.32 13.79 -10.01
N PRO A 324 -24.07 13.37 -11.06
CA PRO A 324 -24.88 14.27 -11.89
C PRO A 324 -25.94 15.06 -11.10
N ASP A 325 -26.39 14.51 -9.97
CA ASP A 325 -27.32 15.09 -9.02
C ASP A 325 -26.66 16.02 -7.98
N GLY A 326 -25.33 16.16 -8.05
CA GLY A 326 -24.53 16.96 -7.12
C GLY A 326 -24.30 16.29 -5.77
N GLN A 327 -24.69 15.02 -5.59
CA GLN A 327 -24.39 14.23 -4.39
C GLN A 327 -22.98 13.66 -4.45
N VAL A 328 -22.42 13.33 -3.29
CA VAL A 328 -21.11 12.68 -3.21
C VAL A 328 -21.23 11.26 -3.73
N VAL A 329 -20.45 10.92 -4.76
CA VAL A 329 -20.43 9.55 -5.33
C VAL A 329 -19.91 8.56 -4.31
N GLY A 330 -18.88 8.95 -3.56
CA GLY A 330 -18.31 8.13 -2.51
C GLY A 330 -16.88 8.50 -2.15
N TRP A 331 -16.39 7.75 -1.17
CA TRP A 331 -15.00 7.76 -0.73
C TRP A 331 -14.46 6.36 -0.92
N ASP A 332 -13.70 6.19 -2.00
CA ASP A 332 -12.97 4.96 -2.19
C ASP A 332 -11.50 5.21 -1.93
N GLY A 333 -10.87 4.22 -1.33
CA GLY A 333 -9.43 4.23 -1.19
C GLY A 333 -8.76 4.39 -2.56
N GLU A 334 -7.55 4.92 -2.60
CA GLU A 334 -6.79 5.17 -3.84
C GLU A 334 -6.73 3.88 -4.71
N THR A 335 -6.64 2.72 -4.05
CA THR A 335 -6.71 1.39 -4.68
C THR A 335 -8.04 1.05 -5.38
N LEU A 336 -9.17 1.43 -4.80
CA LEU A 336 -10.48 1.16 -5.40
C LEU A 336 -10.84 2.20 -6.46
N MET A 337 -10.26 3.39 -6.40
CA MET A 337 -10.42 4.42 -7.43
C MET A 337 -9.94 3.91 -8.77
N GLU A 338 -8.77 3.27 -8.83
CA GLU A 338 -8.27 2.65 -10.05
C GLU A 338 -9.15 1.49 -10.50
N ALA A 339 -9.47 0.55 -9.61
CA ALA A 339 -10.25 -0.64 -9.93
C ALA A 339 -11.72 -0.35 -10.32
N LYS A 340 -12.40 0.60 -9.67
CA LYS A 340 -13.76 1.03 -10.05
C LYS A 340 -13.75 1.98 -11.24
N ARG A 341 -12.73 2.83 -11.42
CA ARG A 341 -12.56 3.56 -12.69
C ARG A 341 -12.38 2.55 -13.82
N GLU A 342 -11.64 1.46 -13.61
CA GLU A 342 -11.50 0.36 -14.57
C GLU A 342 -12.80 -0.42 -14.81
N ALA A 343 -13.56 -0.74 -13.75
CA ALA A 343 -14.84 -1.45 -13.87
C ALA A 343 -15.96 -0.60 -14.51
N SER A 344 -16.04 0.69 -14.18
CA SER A 344 -16.97 1.64 -14.82
C SER A 344 -16.58 1.99 -16.27
N ARG A 345 -15.32 1.76 -16.67
CA ARG A 345 -14.81 1.90 -18.05
C ARG A 345 -15.15 0.72 -18.97
N GLY A 346 -15.60 -0.42 -18.44
CA GLY A 346 -16.08 -1.57 -19.22
C GLY A 346 -17.58 -1.73 -19.07
N GLY A 347 -18.38 -1.09 -19.92
CA GLY A 347 -19.85 -1.03 -19.82
C GLY A 347 -20.51 -2.32 -19.29
N GLY A 348 -20.88 -2.29 -18.01
CA GLY A 348 -21.49 -3.39 -17.29
C GLY A 348 -21.46 -3.11 -15.79
N GLY A 349 -22.62 -2.85 -15.19
CA GLY A 349 -22.75 -2.70 -13.74
C GLY A 349 -22.38 -4.00 -13.04
N VAL A 350 -21.17 -4.07 -12.47
CA VAL A 350 -20.68 -5.25 -11.72
C VAL A 350 -20.37 -4.91 -10.25
N GLY A 351 -20.34 -3.62 -9.89
CA GLY A 351 -19.92 -3.18 -8.54
C GLY A 351 -20.85 -3.61 -7.41
N ALA A 352 -22.17 -3.47 -7.58
CA ALA A 352 -23.13 -3.66 -6.49
C ALA A 352 -23.42 -5.14 -6.13
N GLU A 353 -23.32 -6.06 -7.10
CA GLU A 353 -23.55 -7.50 -6.84
C GLU A 353 -22.37 -8.17 -6.14
N SER A 354 -21.14 -7.73 -6.38
CA SER A 354 -19.96 -8.33 -5.74
C SER A 354 -19.83 -7.97 -4.25
N GLU A 355 -20.30 -6.77 -3.87
CA GLU A 355 -20.23 -6.25 -2.50
C GLU A 355 -21.23 -6.97 -1.58
N HIS A 356 -22.49 -7.13 -2.03
CA HIS A 356 -23.49 -7.95 -1.33
C HIS A 356 -23.08 -9.43 -1.22
N HIS A 357 -22.37 -9.96 -2.22
CA HIS A 357 -21.95 -11.35 -2.20
C HIS A 357 -20.73 -11.59 -1.29
N LEU A 358 -19.80 -10.62 -1.20
CA LEU A 358 -18.65 -10.68 -0.29
C LEU A 358 -19.08 -10.48 1.16
N GLN A 359 -20.02 -9.57 1.44
CA GLN A 359 -20.61 -9.40 2.76
C GLN A 359 -21.39 -10.64 3.20
N GLY A 360 -22.20 -11.23 2.32
CA GLY A 360 -22.86 -12.51 2.60
C GLY A 360 -21.87 -13.67 2.84
N LEU A 361 -20.74 -13.70 2.15
CA LEU A 361 -19.68 -14.69 2.38
C LEU A 361 -18.92 -14.48 3.69
N VAL A 362 -18.76 -13.23 4.13
CA VAL A 362 -18.18 -12.88 5.43
C VAL A 362 -19.17 -13.23 6.54
N ASP A 363 -20.46 -12.98 6.37
CA ASP A 363 -21.51 -13.34 7.33
C ASP A 363 -21.64 -14.87 7.46
N ASP A 364 -21.61 -15.61 6.35
CA ASP A 364 -21.58 -17.08 6.34
C ASP A 364 -20.32 -17.64 7.03
N PHE A 365 -19.17 -16.96 6.85
CA PHE A 365 -17.91 -17.35 7.49
C PHE A 365 -17.90 -17.04 9.00
N LEU A 366 -18.43 -15.90 9.42
CA LEU A 366 -18.59 -15.53 10.83
C LEU A 366 -19.60 -16.44 11.54
N GLN A 367 -20.69 -16.82 10.86
CA GLN A 367 -21.64 -17.81 11.35
C GLN A 367 -21.01 -19.20 11.47
N ALA A 368 -20.14 -19.59 10.51
CA ALA A 368 -19.38 -20.83 10.58
C ALA A 368 -18.33 -20.82 11.71
N MET A 369 -17.68 -19.69 11.98
CA MET A 369 -16.76 -19.52 13.12
C MET A 369 -17.50 -19.57 14.46
N SER A 370 -18.68 -18.94 14.57
CA SER A 370 -19.54 -19.01 15.75
C SER A 370 -19.99 -20.45 16.03
N ASN A 371 -20.35 -21.20 14.99
CA ASN A 371 -20.70 -22.62 15.10
C ASN A 371 -19.49 -23.55 15.37
N ALA A 372 -18.28 -23.14 15.01
CA ALA A 372 -17.05 -23.91 15.23
C ALA A 372 -16.45 -23.69 16.64
N ALA A 373 -16.72 -22.55 17.27
CA ALA A 373 -16.29 -22.22 18.62
C ALA A 373 -16.83 -23.19 19.70
N GLY A 374 -17.80 -24.05 19.37
CA GLY A 374 -18.36 -25.06 20.28
C GLY A 374 -17.93 -26.52 20.03
N CYS A 375 -17.29 -26.86 18.90
CA CYS A 375 -17.14 -28.27 18.48
C CYS A 375 -15.79 -28.59 17.80
N GLY A 376 -14.69 -28.59 18.56
CA GLY A 376 -13.36 -29.16 18.22
C GLY A 376 -13.04 -29.55 16.75
N LEU A 377 -12.49 -30.77 16.54
CA LEU A 377 -12.00 -31.24 15.22
C LEU A 377 -13.07 -31.30 14.12
N GLU A 378 -14.36 -31.37 14.47
CA GLU A 378 -15.48 -31.28 13.52
C GLU A 378 -15.71 -29.87 12.97
N GLY A 379 -15.41 -28.82 13.75
CA GLY A 379 -15.48 -27.43 13.33
C GLY A 379 -14.49 -27.11 12.20
N VAL A 380 -13.31 -27.73 12.23
CA VAL A 380 -12.26 -27.58 11.20
C VAL A 380 -12.71 -28.20 9.86
N SER A 381 -13.41 -29.34 9.89
CA SER A 381 -13.98 -29.97 8.69
C SER A 381 -15.05 -29.08 8.02
N LYS A 382 -15.91 -28.45 8.83
CA LYS A 382 -16.92 -27.50 8.34
C LYS A 382 -16.29 -26.21 7.78
N LEU A 383 -15.21 -25.73 8.40
CA LEU A 383 -14.42 -24.59 7.90
C LEU A 383 -13.76 -24.89 6.54
N VAL A 384 -13.20 -26.09 6.38
CA VAL A 384 -12.61 -26.56 5.11
C VAL A 384 -13.67 -26.75 4.03
N ALA A 385 -14.88 -27.19 4.39
CA ALA A 385 -16.01 -27.28 3.47
C ALA A 385 -16.54 -25.91 3.01
N ALA A 386 -16.55 -24.91 3.90
CA ALA A 386 -16.88 -23.51 3.57
C ALA A 386 -15.80 -22.88 2.67
N GLY A 387 -14.51 -23.11 2.97
CA GLY A 387 -13.38 -22.73 2.13
C GLY A 387 -13.43 -23.35 0.72
N ARG A 388 -13.90 -24.59 0.59
CA ARG A 388 -14.15 -25.23 -0.71
C ARG A 388 -15.27 -24.53 -1.50
N ARG A 389 -16.38 -24.16 -0.87
CA ARG A 389 -17.48 -23.46 -1.55
C ARG A 389 -17.06 -22.07 -2.03
N LEU A 390 -16.27 -21.36 -1.23
CA LEU A 390 -15.61 -20.11 -1.60
C LEU A 390 -14.74 -20.27 -2.86
N PHE A 391 -13.93 -21.33 -2.90
CA PHE A 391 -13.04 -21.63 -4.03
C PHE A 391 -13.80 -21.98 -5.31
N TYR A 392 -14.86 -22.81 -5.23
CA TYR A 392 -15.67 -23.17 -6.39
C TYR A 392 -16.59 -22.03 -6.88
N GLY A 393 -17.08 -21.18 -5.99
CA GLY A 393 -17.80 -19.95 -6.36
C GLY A 393 -16.92 -18.97 -7.13
N TRP A 394 -15.68 -18.79 -6.68
CA TRP A 394 -14.68 -17.96 -7.37
C TRP A 394 -14.30 -18.52 -8.76
N LEU A 395 -14.10 -19.84 -8.88
CA LEU A 395 -13.82 -20.51 -10.16
C LEU A 395 -14.97 -20.38 -11.17
N ARG A 396 -16.23 -20.45 -10.72
CA ARG A 396 -17.41 -20.34 -11.59
C ARG A 396 -17.61 -18.93 -12.15
N CYS A 397 -17.21 -17.88 -11.41
CA CYS A 397 -17.17 -16.50 -11.92
C CYS A 397 -16.13 -16.31 -13.04
N ARG A 398 -15.02 -17.06 -13.01
CA ARG A 398 -13.93 -16.93 -14.00
C ARG A 398 -14.24 -17.59 -15.34
N HIS A 399 -15.14 -18.59 -15.39
CA HIS A 399 -15.39 -19.37 -16.60
C HIS A 399 -16.49 -18.81 -17.52
N ASN A 400 -17.40 -17.97 -17.02
CA ASN A 400 -18.54 -17.52 -17.85
C ASN A 400 -18.37 -16.15 -18.53
N LYS A 401 -17.26 -15.43 -18.35
CA LYS A 401 -17.06 -14.10 -18.97
C LYS A 401 -15.59 -13.75 -19.23
N CYS A 402 -14.94 -14.35 -20.23
CA CYS A 402 -13.71 -13.82 -20.83
C CYS A 402 -13.54 -14.36 -22.26
N GLY A 403 -13.75 -13.49 -23.27
CA GLY A 403 -13.21 -13.67 -24.62
C GLY A 403 -11.77 -13.13 -24.72
N PRO A 404 -11.02 -13.42 -25.80
CA PRO A 404 -9.57 -13.27 -25.82
C PRO A 404 -9.15 -11.85 -26.23
N THR A 405 -8.31 -11.18 -25.43
CA THR A 405 -7.28 -10.23 -25.93
C THR A 405 -6.29 -9.88 -24.80
N VAL A 406 -5.08 -10.37 -24.98
CA VAL A 406 -3.89 -10.24 -24.13
C VAL A 406 -3.16 -8.94 -24.50
N TYR A 407 -2.68 -8.17 -23.50
CA TYR A 407 -1.34 -7.52 -23.42
C TYR A 407 -1.19 -6.35 -22.41
N ALA A 408 -2.18 -6.05 -21.56
CA ALA A 408 -2.06 -4.94 -20.58
C ALA A 408 -2.07 -5.37 -19.09
N ASP A 409 -2.09 -6.67 -18.79
CA ASP A 409 -2.23 -7.20 -17.42
C ASP A 409 -0.92 -7.31 -16.62
N SER A 410 0.20 -6.79 -17.14
CA SER A 410 1.53 -7.07 -16.60
C SER A 410 1.89 -6.31 -15.31
N ILE A 411 1.06 -5.39 -14.81
CA ILE A 411 1.32 -4.69 -13.53
C ILE A 411 0.35 -5.11 -12.42
N HIS A 412 -0.91 -5.44 -12.76
CA HIS A 412 -1.90 -5.91 -11.76
C HIS A 412 -1.85 -7.42 -11.49
N SER A 413 -1.24 -8.22 -12.38
CA SER A 413 -1.10 -9.68 -12.16
C SER A 413 0.12 -10.08 -11.31
N PHE A 414 1.09 -9.19 -11.11
CA PHE A 414 2.26 -9.50 -10.26
C PHE A 414 1.88 -9.65 -8.77
N GLY A 415 0.81 -8.98 -8.32
CA GLY A 415 0.28 -9.12 -6.95
C GLY A 415 -0.55 -10.39 -6.70
N PHE A 416 -1.04 -11.07 -7.75
CA PHE A 416 -1.88 -12.27 -7.60
C PHE A 416 -1.20 -13.58 -8.04
N CYS A 417 -0.13 -13.50 -8.84
CA CYS A 417 0.63 -14.68 -9.30
C CYS A 417 2.08 -14.75 -8.76
N GLY A 418 2.67 -13.60 -8.38
CA GLY A 418 4.08 -13.52 -7.95
C GLY A 418 4.39 -14.13 -6.58
N THR A 419 3.40 -14.29 -5.70
CA THR A 419 3.61 -14.88 -4.37
C THR A 419 3.61 -16.41 -4.36
N MET A 420 3.26 -17.07 -5.48
CA MET A 420 3.32 -18.54 -5.60
C MET A 420 4.67 -19.07 -6.11
N LEU A 421 5.61 -18.21 -6.51
CA LEU A 421 6.84 -18.64 -7.20
C LEU A 421 8.16 -18.14 -6.60
N VAL A 422 8.13 -17.53 -5.41
CA VAL A 422 9.34 -17.20 -4.64
C VAL A 422 9.26 -17.81 -3.25
N VAL A 423 9.23 -19.14 -3.22
CA VAL A 423 9.76 -19.92 -2.10
C VAL A 423 10.94 -20.67 -2.69
N PRO A 424 12.20 -20.28 -2.42
CA PRO A 424 13.28 -21.23 -2.58
C PRO A 424 13.04 -22.34 -1.54
N LEU A 425 13.10 -23.58 -2.01
CA LEU A 425 13.07 -24.82 -1.22
C LEU A 425 13.84 -24.68 0.11
#